data_AF-A0A2X2WNV7-F1
#
_entry.id   AF-A0A2X2WNV7-F1
#
_cell.length_a   1.000
_cell.length_b   1.000
_cell.length_c   1.000
_cell.angle_alpha   90.00
_cell.angle_beta   90.00
_cell.angle_gamma   90.00
#
_symmetry.space_group_name_H-M   'P 1'
#
loop_
_entity.id
_entity.type
_entity.pdbx_description
1 polymer ?
#
loop_
_entity_poly.entity_id
_entity_poly.type
_entity_poly.pdbx_seq_one_letter_code
_entity_poly.pdbx_strand_id
1 'polypeptide(L)'
;MCDALTDHASEFIEQLHDKIIDLEDNLLDQQIPPRGFLALLRKQLIVMRRYMAPQRDVYARLASERLAWMNDDQRRRMQDIADRLGRGLDEIDACIARTGVMADEIAQVMQESLARRTYTMSLMAMVFLPSTFLTGLFGVNLGGIPGGAWHFGFSMFCILLVVLIGGVTLWLHRSKWL
;
A
#
# COMPACT_ATOMS: atom_id res chain seq x y z
N MET A 1 21.82 -30.03 18.40
CA MET A 1 21.16 -28.85 19.02
C MET A 1 21.30 -27.61 18.14
N CYS A 2 22.51 -27.11 17.85
CA CYS A 2 22.67 -25.94 16.96
C CYS A 2 22.08 -26.15 15.56
N ASP A 3 22.27 -27.34 14.99
CA ASP A 3 21.70 -27.73 13.70
C ASP A 3 20.17 -27.63 13.69
N ALA A 4 19.49 -28.36 14.59
CA ALA A 4 18.04 -28.32 14.74
C ALA A 4 17.45 -26.91 15.01
N LEU A 5 18.14 -26.08 15.81
CA LEU A 5 17.71 -24.69 16.03
C LEU A 5 17.85 -23.84 14.76
N THR A 6 18.87 -24.11 13.95
CA THR A 6 19.11 -23.40 12.69
C THR A 6 18.07 -23.83 11.65
N ASP A 7 17.76 -25.13 11.56
CA ASP A 7 16.72 -25.66 10.66
C ASP A 7 15.35 -25.07 10.99
N HIS A 8 14.94 -25.03 12.27
CA HIS A 8 13.68 -24.39 12.66
C HIS A 8 13.65 -22.88 12.38
N ALA A 9 14.79 -22.20 12.52
CA ALA A 9 14.88 -20.79 12.16
C ALA A 9 14.71 -20.60 10.65
N SER A 10 15.33 -21.46 9.83
CA SER A 10 15.16 -21.47 8.38
C SER A 10 13.71 -21.76 7.97
N GLU A 11 13.05 -22.75 8.55
CA GLU A 11 11.62 -23.03 8.30
C GLU A 11 10.74 -21.81 8.61
N PHE A 12 11.04 -21.09 9.69
CA PHE A 12 10.29 -19.88 10.04
C PHE A 12 10.56 -18.72 9.06
N ILE A 13 11.80 -18.56 8.58
CA ILE A 13 12.12 -17.58 7.54
C ILE A 13 11.34 -17.88 6.26
N GLU A 14 11.28 -19.14 5.84
CA GLU A 14 10.55 -19.58 4.65
C GLU A 14 9.04 -19.32 4.80
N GLN A 15 8.45 -19.61 5.97
CA GLN A 15 7.05 -19.25 6.24
C GLN A 15 6.77 -17.74 6.20
N LEU A 16 7.73 -16.90 6.60
CA LEU A 16 7.60 -15.45 6.47
C LEU A 16 7.76 -15.02 5.02
N HIS A 17 8.65 -15.66 4.26
CA HIS A 17 8.87 -15.43 2.85
C HIS A 17 7.60 -15.72 2.03
N ASP A 18 6.98 -16.88 2.24
CA ASP A 18 5.74 -17.27 1.57
C ASP A 18 4.61 -16.26 1.83
N LYS A 19 4.47 -15.79 3.08
CA LYS A 19 3.51 -14.72 3.42
C LYS A 19 3.77 -13.40 2.71
N ILE A 20 5.04 -13.10 2.39
CA ILE A 20 5.39 -11.91 1.61
C ILE A 20 4.97 -12.11 0.16
N ILE A 21 5.27 -13.28 -0.43
CA ILE A 21 4.86 -13.62 -1.81
C ILE A 21 3.35 -13.54 -1.94
N ASP A 22 2.60 -14.18 -1.03
CA ASP A 22 1.14 -14.12 -1.03
C ASP A 22 0.62 -12.68 -0.98
N LEU A 23 1.29 -11.80 -0.22
CA LEU A 23 0.90 -10.41 -0.08
C LEU A 23 1.25 -9.59 -1.33
N GLU A 24 2.31 -9.95 -2.06
CA GLU A 24 2.64 -9.37 -3.37
C GLU A 24 1.59 -9.73 -4.40
N ASP A 25 1.23 -11.01 -4.49
CA ASP A 25 0.22 -11.50 -5.44
C ASP A 25 -1.14 -10.84 -5.18
N ASN A 26 -1.55 -10.74 -3.91
CA ASN A 26 -2.79 -10.04 -3.55
C ASN A 26 -2.76 -8.55 -3.92
N LEU A 27 -1.59 -7.90 -3.84
CA LEU A 27 -1.45 -6.49 -4.16
C LEU A 27 -1.52 -6.22 -5.66
N LEU A 28 -1.09 -7.18 -6.51
CA LEU A 28 -1.32 -7.12 -7.96
C LEU A 28 -2.81 -7.04 -8.30
N ASP A 29 -3.65 -7.73 -7.52
CA ASP A 29 -5.11 -7.67 -7.61
C ASP A 29 -5.73 -6.49 -6.83
N GLN A 30 -4.92 -5.51 -6.42
CA GLN A 30 -5.29 -4.34 -5.63
C GLN A 30 -5.96 -4.67 -4.28
N GLN A 31 -5.73 -5.87 -3.73
CA GLN A 31 -6.25 -6.27 -2.43
C GLN A 31 -5.33 -5.77 -1.32
N ILE A 32 -5.77 -4.71 -0.64
CA ILE A 32 -4.98 -4.12 0.45
C ILE A 32 -5.05 -5.03 1.68
N PRO A 33 -3.90 -5.41 2.28
CA PRO A 33 -3.88 -6.24 3.46
C PRO A 33 -4.47 -5.52 4.69
N PRO A 34 -4.87 -6.28 5.74
CA PRO A 34 -5.35 -5.69 6.98
C PRO A 34 -4.35 -4.70 7.59
N ARG A 35 -4.87 -3.64 8.19
CA ARG A 35 -4.05 -2.59 8.82
C ARG A 35 -3.08 -3.22 9.83
N GLY A 36 -1.79 -2.92 9.67
CA GLY A 36 -0.73 -3.41 10.57
C GLY A 36 -0.21 -4.81 10.27
N PHE A 37 -0.79 -5.54 9.31
CA PHE A 37 -0.29 -6.87 8.92
C PHE A 37 1.16 -6.80 8.40
N LEU A 38 1.43 -5.93 7.43
CA LEU A 38 2.78 -5.72 6.88
C LEU A 38 3.78 -5.26 7.97
N ALA A 39 3.33 -4.40 8.89
CA ALA A 39 4.15 -3.92 10.00
C ALA A 39 4.53 -5.06 10.96
N LEU A 40 3.61 -6.00 11.22
CA LEU A 40 3.86 -7.18 12.05
C LEU A 40 4.88 -8.11 11.39
N LEU A 41 4.73 -8.36 10.09
CA LEU A 41 5.65 -9.19 9.31
C LEU A 41 7.06 -8.58 9.29
N ARG A 42 7.16 -7.29 9.00
CA ARG A 42 8.43 -6.54 9.05
C ARG A 42 9.06 -6.56 10.43
N LYS A 43 8.27 -6.43 11.50
CA LYS A 43 8.75 -6.54 12.89
C LYS A 43 9.33 -7.93 13.17
N GLN A 44 8.67 -9.01 12.72
CA GLN A 44 9.16 -10.38 12.89
C GLN A 44 10.51 -10.58 12.19
N LEU A 45 10.64 -10.13 10.93
CA LEU A 45 11.91 -10.19 10.18
C LEU A 45 13.06 -9.45 10.88
N ILE A 46 12.82 -8.20 11.31
CA ILE A 46 13.84 -7.39 12.01
C ILE A 46 14.26 -8.06 13.32
N VAL A 47 13.31 -8.64 14.05
CA VAL A 47 13.58 -9.36 15.29
C VAL A 47 14.42 -10.61 15.02
N MET A 48 14.06 -11.41 14.00
CA MET A 48 14.85 -12.57 13.58
C MET A 48 16.29 -12.18 13.25
N ARG A 49 16.47 -11.17 12.40
CA ARG A 49 17.80 -10.63 12.05
C ARG A 49 18.62 -10.26 13.29
N ARG A 50 18.00 -9.57 14.25
CA ARG A 50 18.67 -9.08 15.46
C ARG A 50 19.22 -10.21 16.34
N TYR A 51 18.54 -11.36 16.39
CA TYR A 51 18.98 -12.51 17.17
C TYR A 51 19.91 -13.44 16.39
N MET A 52 19.65 -13.62 15.09
CA MET A 52 20.42 -14.52 14.22
C MET A 52 21.79 -13.95 13.84
N ALA A 53 21.93 -12.63 13.65
CA ALA A 53 23.20 -12.03 13.26
C ALA A 53 24.33 -12.28 14.28
N PRO A 54 24.15 -12.02 15.59
CA PRO A 54 25.16 -12.36 16.59
C PRO A 54 25.39 -13.88 16.71
N GLN A 55 24.34 -14.70 16.53
CA GLN A 55 24.43 -16.15 16.61
C GLN A 55 25.32 -16.74 15.49
N ARG A 56 25.20 -16.20 14.26
CA ARG A 56 26.07 -16.52 13.13
C ARG A 56 27.53 -16.26 13.46
N ASP A 57 27.81 -15.09 14.05
CA ASP A 57 29.16 -14.68 14.41
C ASP A 57 29.76 -15.57 15.50
N VAL A 58 28.93 -16.01 16.47
CA VAL A 58 29.33 -16.99 17.48
C VAL A 58 29.70 -18.32 16.85
N TYR A 59 28.89 -18.83 15.91
CA TYR A 59 29.20 -20.09 15.21
C TYR A 59 30.47 -19.96 14.35
N ALA A 60 30.62 -18.88 13.58
CA ALA A 60 31.82 -18.63 12.81
C ALA A 60 33.08 -18.55 13.71
N ARG A 61 32.96 -17.95 14.90
CA ARG A 61 34.05 -17.85 15.87
C ARG A 61 34.39 -19.19 16.53
N LEU A 62 33.39 -19.99 16.87
CA LEU A 62 33.59 -21.35 17.38
C LEU A 62 34.28 -22.26 16.36
N ALA A 63 34.01 -22.06 15.07
CA ALA A 63 34.68 -22.79 14.00
C ALA A 63 36.15 -22.36 13.81
N SER A 64 36.47 -21.08 14.02
CA SER A 64 37.83 -20.54 13.79
C SER A 64 38.79 -20.75 14.97
N GLU A 65 38.29 -20.73 16.21
CA GLU A 65 39.13 -20.91 17.39
C GLU A 65 39.50 -22.39 17.64
N ARG A 66 40.79 -22.64 17.95
CA ARG A 66 41.28 -23.97 18.32
C ARG A 66 40.98 -24.28 19.78
N LEU A 67 39.72 -24.61 20.05
CA LEU A 67 39.23 -24.99 21.37
C LEU A 67 39.66 -26.43 21.72
N ALA A 68 40.22 -26.62 22.92
CA ALA A 68 40.79 -27.89 23.37
C ALA A 68 39.79 -29.06 23.43
N TRP A 69 38.49 -28.74 23.57
CA TRP A 69 37.39 -29.72 23.64
C TRP A 69 36.73 -30.00 22.28
N MET A 70 37.20 -29.38 21.19
CA MET A 70 36.59 -29.49 19.86
C MET A 70 37.57 -30.08 18.84
N ASN A 71 37.10 -31.06 18.06
CA ASN A 71 37.87 -31.65 16.96
C ASN A 71 37.61 -30.94 15.62
N ASP A 72 38.42 -31.22 14.60
CA ASP A 72 38.34 -30.54 13.30
C ASP A 72 37.03 -30.80 12.55
N ASP A 73 36.44 -31.98 12.75
CA ASP A 73 35.15 -32.34 12.16
C ASP A 73 34.00 -31.53 12.78
N GLN A 74 34.02 -31.33 14.10
CA GLN A 74 33.07 -30.44 14.80
C GLN A 74 33.24 -28.98 14.38
N ARG A 75 34.48 -28.51 14.16
CA ARG A 75 34.74 -27.16 13.63
C ARG A 75 34.16 -26.99 12.23
N ARG A 76 34.36 -27.98 11.35
CA ARG A 76 33.79 -27.95 10.00
C ARG A 76 32.27 -27.89 10.04
N ARG A 77 31.63 -28.72 10.86
CA ARG A 77 30.17 -28.66 11.07
C ARG A 77 29.69 -27.31 11.60
N MET A 78 30.45 -26.68 12.50
CA MET A 78 30.13 -25.35 13.00
C MET A 78 30.23 -24.28 11.91
N GLN A 79 31.22 -24.39 11.03
CA GLN A 79 31.37 -23.52 9.87
C GLN A 79 30.18 -23.69 8.90
N ASP A 80 29.79 -24.93 8.60
CA ASP A 80 28.63 -25.21 7.74
C ASP A 80 27.32 -24.62 8.32
N ILE A 81 27.12 -24.71 9.63
CA ILE A 81 25.98 -24.10 10.33
C ILE A 81 26.05 -22.56 10.25
N ALA A 82 27.23 -21.97 10.46
CA ALA A 82 27.41 -20.53 10.34
C ALA A 82 27.10 -20.03 8.92
N ASP A 83 27.53 -20.77 7.89
CA ASP A 83 27.28 -20.44 6.49
C ASP A 83 25.80 -20.59 6.12
N ARG A 84 25.11 -21.62 6.63
CA ARG A 84 23.64 -21.78 6.50
C ARG A 84 22.89 -20.61 7.12
N LEU A 85 23.27 -20.24 8.35
CA LEU A 85 22.64 -19.14 9.07
C LEU A 85 22.94 -17.78 8.40
N GLY A 86 24.13 -17.65 7.79
CA GLY A 86 24.49 -16.52 6.94
C GLY A 86 23.56 -16.35 5.73
N ARG A 87 23.28 -17.44 5.00
CA ARG A 87 22.32 -17.39 3.88
C ARG A 87 20.91 -17.00 4.33
N GLY A 88 20.46 -17.54 5.46
CA GLY A 88 19.16 -17.15 6.04
C GLY A 88 19.10 -15.67 6.44
N LEU A 89 20.22 -15.07 6.89
CA LEU A 89 20.29 -13.63 7.15
C LEU A 89 20.19 -12.80 5.87
N ASP A 90 20.81 -13.24 4.78
CA ASP A 90 20.70 -12.58 3.48
C ASP A 90 19.25 -12.63 2.97
N GLU A 91 18.56 -13.77 3.16
CA GLU A 91 17.13 -13.92 2.86
C GLU A 91 16.25 -12.99 3.70
N ILE A 92 16.52 -12.88 5.01
CA ILE A 92 15.82 -11.93 5.88
C ILE A 92 16.03 -10.49 5.38
N ASP A 93 17.25 -10.12 5.01
CA ASP A 93 17.57 -8.77 4.52
C ASP A 93 16.84 -8.47 3.20
N ALA A 94 16.78 -9.43 2.29
CA ALA A 94 15.97 -9.34 1.08
C ALA A 94 14.48 -9.17 1.39
N CYS A 95 13.94 -9.94 2.34
CA CYS A 95 12.55 -9.83 2.78
C CYS A 95 12.25 -8.46 3.44
N ILE A 96 13.17 -7.91 4.24
CA ILE A 96 13.03 -6.56 4.80
C ILE A 96 13.03 -5.51 3.69
N ALA A 97 13.90 -5.63 2.69
CA ALA A 97 13.89 -4.72 1.55
C ALA A 97 12.55 -4.80 0.78
N ARG A 98 12.09 -6.02 0.50
CA ARG A 98 10.83 -6.31 -0.20
C ARG A 98 9.62 -5.71 0.52
N THR A 99 9.50 -5.94 1.84
CA THR A 99 8.42 -5.31 2.64
C THR A 99 8.44 -3.78 2.62
N GLY A 100 9.59 -3.15 2.34
CA GLY A 100 9.69 -1.71 2.12
C GLY A 100 9.02 -1.28 0.81
N VAL A 101 9.39 -1.93 -0.29
CA VAL A 101 8.78 -1.69 -1.61
C VAL A 101 7.27 -1.91 -1.57
N MET A 102 6.81 -2.96 -0.88
CA MET A 102 5.38 -3.23 -0.72
C MET A 102 4.64 -2.15 0.08
N ALA A 103 5.29 -1.55 1.08
CA ALA A 103 4.69 -0.45 1.83
C ALA A 103 4.47 0.77 0.93
N ASP A 104 5.40 1.05 0.03
CA ASP A 104 5.30 2.13 -0.95
C ASP A 104 4.20 1.85 -1.97
N GLU A 105 4.11 0.62 -2.48
CA GLU A 105 3.06 0.20 -3.42
C GLU A 105 1.67 0.29 -2.78
N ILE A 106 1.50 -0.17 -1.53
CA ILE A 106 0.24 0.00 -0.79
C ILE A 106 -0.11 1.48 -0.65
N ALA A 107 0.86 2.35 -0.35
CA ALA A 107 0.63 3.78 -0.26
C ALA A 107 0.19 4.37 -1.61
N GLN A 108 0.76 3.91 -2.72
CA GLN A 108 0.39 4.32 -4.06
C GLN A 108 -1.05 3.89 -4.41
N VAL A 109 -1.44 2.65 -4.13
CA VAL A 109 -2.82 2.16 -4.33
C VAL A 109 -3.80 2.99 -3.49
N MET A 110 -3.46 3.30 -2.24
CA MET A 110 -4.28 4.17 -1.39
C MET A 110 -4.41 5.58 -1.97
N GLN A 111 -3.32 6.17 -2.48
CA GLN A 111 -3.35 7.48 -3.13
C GLN A 111 -4.20 7.47 -4.40
N GLU A 112 -4.10 6.44 -5.24
CA GLU A 112 -4.95 6.31 -6.44
C GLU A 112 -6.43 6.21 -6.06
N SER A 113 -6.76 5.43 -5.03
CA SER A 113 -8.14 5.33 -4.52
C SER A 113 -8.67 6.67 -4.01
N LEU A 114 -7.83 7.46 -3.33
CA LEU A 114 -8.16 8.78 -2.83
C LEU A 114 -8.31 9.78 -3.98
N ALA A 115 -7.42 9.73 -4.97
CA ALA A 115 -7.50 10.55 -6.17
C ALA A 115 -8.80 10.26 -6.94
N ARG A 116 -9.17 8.99 -7.11
CA ARG A 116 -10.44 8.59 -7.74
C ARG A 116 -11.66 9.09 -6.98
N ARG A 117 -11.67 8.99 -5.65
CA ARG A 117 -12.76 9.54 -4.81
C ARG A 117 -12.84 11.06 -4.91
N THR A 118 -11.69 11.73 -4.86
CA THR A 118 -11.61 13.19 -4.97
C THR A 118 -12.09 13.65 -6.34
N TYR A 119 -11.72 12.93 -7.39
CA TYR A 119 -12.20 13.15 -8.75
C TYR A 119 -13.73 13.06 -8.83
N THR A 120 -14.34 12.01 -8.25
CA THR A 120 -15.81 11.89 -8.22
C THR A 120 -16.48 13.04 -7.45
N MET A 121 -15.89 13.48 -6.34
CA MET A 121 -16.40 14.63 -5.58
C MET A 121 -16.29 15.94 -6.37
N SER A 122 -15.19 16.17 -7.07
CA SER A 122 -14.99 17.33 -7.95
C SER A 122 -15.99 17.34 -9.11
N LEU A 123 -16.26 16.17 -9.72
CA LEU A 123 -17.28 16.04 -10.74
C LEU A 123 -18.67 16.41 -10.21
N MET A 124 -19.05 15.88 -9.03
CA MET A 124 -20.30 16.24 -8.36
C MET A 124 -20.37 17.74 -8.08
N ALA A 125 -19.30 18.34 -7.55
CA ALA A 125 -19.25 19.78 -7.29
C ALA A 125 -19.45 20.61 -8.56
N MET A 126 -18.85 20.19 -9.68
CA MET A 126 -19.00 20.91 -10.95
C MET A 126 -20.42 20.85 -11.51
N VAL A 127 -21.17 19.77 -11.23
CA VAL A 127 -22.60 19.65 -11.56
C VAL A 127 -23.47 20.50 -10.62
N PHE A 128 -23.18 20.49 -9.31
CA PHE A 128 -24.00 21.19 -8.32
C PHE A 128 -23.74 22.69 -8.23
N LEU A 129 -22.53 23.17 -8.51
CA LEU A 129 -22.16 24.59 -8.42
C LEU A 129 -23.07 25.50 -9.27
N PRO A 130 -23.29 25.25 -10.58
CA PRO A 130 -24.21 26.07 -11.37
C PRO A 130 -25.67 25.93 -10.92
N SER A 131 -26.09 24.72 -10.51
CA SER A 131 -27.45 24.49 -10.01
C SER A 131 -27.70 25.26 -8.70
N THR A 132 -26.71 25.28 -7.80
CA THR A 132 -26.77 26.01 -6.52
C THR A 132 -26.76 27.52 -6.73
N PHE A 133 -25.93 28.01 -7.66
CA PHE A 133 -25.92 29.43 -8.02
C PHE A 133 -27.28 29.88 -8.58
N LEU A 134 -27.84 29.10 -9.51
CA LEU A 134 -29.13 29.41 -10.13
C LEU A 134 -30.26 29.35 -9.10
N THR A 135 -30.39 28.27 -8.34
CA THR A 135 -31.41 28.16 -7.28
C THR A 135 -31.27 29.24 -6.21
N GLY A 136 -30.04 29.62 -5.85
CA GLY A 136 -29.76 30.76 -4.97
C GLY A 136 -30.26 32.09 -5.54
N LEU A 137 -29.98 32.38 -6.82
CA LEU A 137 -30.44 33.59 -7.50
C LEU A 137 -31.98 33.71 -7.52
N PHE A 138 -32.67 32.60 -7.79
CA PHE A 138 -34.14 32.54 -7.83
C PHE A 138 -34.79 32.44 -6.45
N GLY A 139 -34.05 31.98 -5.44
CA GLY A 139 -34.48 31.89 -4.05
C GLY A 139 -34.40 33.23 -3.30
N VAL A 140 -33.72 34.24 -3.86
CA VAL A 140 -33.77 35.59 -3.31
C VAL A 140 -35.15 36.18 -3.58
N ASN A 141 -35.82 36.64 -2.52
CA ASN A 141 -37.10 37.36 -2.59
C ASN A 141 -36.93 38.78 -3.20
N LEU A 142 -36.39 38.85 -4.42
CA LEU A 142 -36.43 40.05 -5.24
C LEU A 142 -37.90 40.21 -5.69
N GLY A 143 -38.45 41.42 -5.60
CA GLY A 143 -39.88 41.73 -5.78
C GLY A 143 -40.45 41.46 -7.18
N GLY A 144 -40.43 40.19 -7.60
CA GLY A 144 -40.73 39.66 -8.92
C GLY A 144 -39.62 38.71 -9.39
N ILE A 145 -39.96 37.45 -9.68
CA ILE A 145 -39.05 36.51 -10.34
C ILE A 145 -38.73 37.05 -11.74
N PRO A 146 -37.46 37.21 -12.16
CA PRO A 146 -37.13 37.57 -13.53
C PRO A 146 -37.68 36.48 -14.47
N GLY A 147 -38.64 36.87 -15.33
CA GLY A 147 -39.39 35.94 -16.20
C GLY A 147 -40.72 35.41 -15.64
N GLY A 148 -41.13 35.81 -14.43
CA GLY A 148 -42.37 35.35 -13.77
C GLY A 148 -43.68 35.80 -14.45
N ALA A 149 -43.63 36.83 -15.31
CA ALA A 149 -44.78 37.25 -16.13
C ALA A 149 -44.98 36.38 -17.39
N TRP A 150 -44.04 35.48 -17.70
CA TRP A 150 -44.09 34.59 -18.85
C TRP A 150 -44.43 33.16 -18.42
N HIS A 151 -45.54 32.64 -18.94
CA HIS A 151 -46.03 31.28 -18.67
C HIS A 151 -44.98 30.17 -18.88
N PHE A 152 -44.00 30.39 -19.79
CA PHE A 152 -42.93 29.42 -20.10
C PHE A 152 -41.58 29.71 -19.42
N GLY A 153 -41.47 30.76 -18.60
CA GLY A 153 -40.19 31.19 -18.00
C GLY A 153 -39.51 30.09 -17.17
N PHE A 154 -40.29 29.31 -16.43
CA PHE A 154 -39.78 28.18 -15.63
C PHE A 154 -39.23 27.03 -16.50
N SER A 155 -39.90 26.69 -17.61
CA SER A 155 -39.43 25.66 -18.54
C SER A 155 -38.15 26.09 -19.27
N MET A 156 -38.07 27.36 -19.70
CA MET A 156 -36.87 27.92 -20.34
C MET A 156 -35.66 27.88 -19.40
N PHE A 157 -35.87 28.18 -18.12
CA PHE A 157 -34.84 28.07 -17.08
C PHE A 157 -34.33 26.64 -16.89
N CYS A 158 -35.24 25.65 -16.80
CA CYS A 158 -34.85 24.25 -16.69
C CYS A 158 -34.01 23.80 -17.89
N ILE A 159 -34.39 24.21 -19.11
CA ILE A 159 -33.64 23.92 -20.34
C ILE A 159 -32.24 24.57 -20.30
N LEU A 160 -32.14 25.84 -19.91
CA LEU A 160 -30.86 26.54 -19.78
C LEU A 160 -29.92 25.82 -18.79
N LEU A 161 -30.46 25.36 -17.66
CA LEU A 161 -29.69 24.66 -16.63
C LEU A 161 -29.18 23.31 -17.14
N VAL A 162 -30.02 22.53 -17.84
CA VAL A 162 -29.62 21.26 -18.47
C VAL A 162 -28.57 21.50 -19.55
N VAL A 163 -28.72 22.54 -20.39
CA VAL A 163 -27.73 22.90 -21.42
C VAL A 163 -26.40 23.31 -20.79
N LEU A 164 -26.42 24.05 -19.68
CA LEU A 164 -25.21 24.49 -19.01
C LEU A 164 -24.48 23.33 -18.33
N ILE A 165 -25.19 22.43 -17.62
CA ILE A 165 -24.61 21.19 -17.08
C ILE A 165 -24.07 20.31 -18.20
N GLY A 166 -24.85 20.11 -19.27
CA GLY A 166 -24.45 19.31 -20.43
C GLY A 166 -23.22 19.89 -21.13
N GLY A 167 -23.16 21.21 -21.29
CA GLY A 167 -22.03 21.94 -21.88
C GLY A 167 -20.75 21.80 -21.05
N VAL A 168 -20.84 21.93 -19.73
CA VAL A 168 -19.73 21.71 -18.79
C VAL A 168 -19.24 20.26 -18.85
N THR A 169 -20.17 19.30 -18.90
CA THR A 169 -19.85 17.86 -18.99
C THR A 169 -19.16 17.53 -20.32
N LEU A 170 -19.64 18.07 -21.44
CA LEU A 170 -19.03 17.89 -22.77
C LEU A 170 -17.65 18.56 -22.87
N TRP A 171 -17.48 19.73 -22.25
CA TRP A 171 -16.18 20.42 -22.20
C TRP A 171 -15.14 19.61 -21.41
N LEU A 172 -15.51 19.09 -20.24
CA LEU A 172 -14.71 18.15 -19.46
C LEU A 172 -14.29 16.94 -20.30
N HIS A 173 -15.25 16.34 -21.02
CA HIS A 173 -15.01 15.16 -21.86
C HIS A 173 -14.07 15.46 -23.03
N ARG A 174 -14.12 16.68 -23.59
CA ARG A 174 -13.20 17.10 -24.66
C ARG A 174 -11.81 17.46 -24.17
N SER A 175 -11.69 18.00 -22.96
CA SER A 175 -10.40 18.46 -22.43
C SER A 175 -9.47 17.31 -21.99
N LYS A 176 -9.88 16.04 -22.12
CA LYS A 176 -9.14 14.85 -21.63
C LYS A 176 -8.82 14.88 -20.12
N TRP A 177 -9.58 15.66 -19.36
CA TRP A 177 -9.68 15.53 -17.91
C TRP A 177 -10.68 14.43 -17.50
N LEU A 178 -11.28 13.79 -18.51
CA LEU A 178 -12.06 12.56 -18.50
C LEU A 178 -11.34 11.54 -19.37
#